data_AF-A0A3P7IBZ7-F1
#
_entry.id   AF-A0A3P7IBZ7-F1
#
_cell.length_a   1.000
_cell.length_b   1.000
_cell.length_c   1.000
_cell.angle_alpha   90.00
_cell.angle_beta   90.00
_cell.angle_gamma   90.00
#
_symmetry.space_group_name_H-M   'P 1'
#
loop_
_entity.id
_entity.type
_entity.pdbx_description
1 polymer ?
#
loop_
_entity_poly.entity_id
_entity_poly.type
_entity_poly.pdbx_seq_one_letter_code
_entity_poly.pdbx_strand_id
1 'polypeptide(L)'
;MGAYLDKPVTEKESESGHGNGLTYGATCMQGWRVKQEDAHNCILGLNDEWSMFAVYDGHGGDEVSKYTAMKLPDFLKEREFWAKDDLVTTLQEIFVDFDDILRSEEVMKELKRMAKESEDAPDRDDDGDNSEDECDRIQTIEESSMPLEEILTR
;
A
#
# COMPACT_ATOMS: atom_id res chain seq x y z
N MET A 1 13.47 1.47 21.67
CA MET A 1 12.12 0.88 21.84
C MET A 1 11.78 0.24 20.51
N GLY A 2 11.22 -0.98 20.50
CA GLY A 2 10.95 -1.73 19.27
C GLY A 2 9.79 -1.16 18.44
N ALA A 3 9.28 -1.92 17.47
CA ALA A 3 8.26 -1.53 16.49
C ALA A 3 6.88 -1.10 17.05
N TYR A 4 6.72 -0.97 18.38
CA TYR A 4 5.45 -0.72 19.05
C TYR A 4 5.46 0.50 19.97
N LEU A 5 4.34 1.22 19.97
CA LEU A 5 4.04 2.34 20.87
C LEU A 5 3.62 1.87 22.27
N ASP A 6 3.79 2.72 23.28
CA ASP A 6 3.29 2.48 24.65
C ASP A 6 1.75 2.39 24.72
N LYS A 7 1.06 3.03 23.76
CA LYS A 7 -0.40 3.04 23.63
C LYS A 7 -0.78 3.07 22.15
N PRO A 8 -1.88 2.43 21.74
CA PRO A 8 -2.30 2.45 20.36
C PRO A 8 -2.84 3.83 19.97
N VAL A 9 -2.54 4.25 18.74
CA VAL A 9 -3.24 5.34 18.06
C VAL A 9 -4.56 4.78 17.55
N THR A 10 -5.65 5.18 18.21
CA THR A 10 -7.01 4.70 17.91
C THR A 10 -7.81 5.67 17.04
N GLU A 11 -7.17 6.74 16.55
CA GLU A 11 -7.79 7.65 15.60
C GLU A 11 -8.12 6.89 14.32
N LYS A 12 -9.31 7.17 13.78
CA LYS A 12 -9.82 6.53 12.57
C LYS A 12 -9.91 7.57 11.49
N GLU A 13 -9.24 7.30 10.38
CA GLU A 13 -9.52 7.98 9.14
C GLU A 13 -10.58 7.15 8.43
N SER A 14 -11.75 7.74 8.19
CA SER A 14 -12.87 7.05 7.56
C SER A 14 -13.34 7.85 6.36
N GLU A 15 -13.66 7.14 5.28
CA GLU A 15 -14.31 7.70 4.11
C GLU A 15 -15.50 6.83 3.70
N SER A 16 -16.45 7.43 2.97
CA SER A 16 -17.59 6.71 2.41
C SER A 16 -18.08 7.45 1.17
N GLY A 17 -18.72 6.73 0.26
CA GLY A 17 -19.21 7.32 -0.97
C GLY A 17 -20.22 6.42 -1.69
N HIS A 18 -20.83 6.98 -2.72
CA HIS A 18 -21.74 6.27 -3.60
C HIS A 18 -21.56 6.75 -5.05
N GLY A 19 -21.73 5.85 -6.02
CA GLY A 19 -21.47 6.13 -7.44
C GLY A 19 -21.40 4.83 -8.24
N ASN A 20 -21.61 4.89 -9.56
CA ASN A 20 -21.66 3.71 -10.45
C ASN A 20 -22.55 2.57 -9.92
N GLY A 21 -23.66 2.91 -9.23
CA GLY A 21 -24.57 1.93 -8.63
C GLY A 21 -24.06 1.26 -7.34
N LEU A 22 -22.88 1.64 -6.85
CA LEU A 22 -22.26 1.11 -5.64
C LEU A 22 -22.34 2.10 -4.47
N THR A 23 -22.19 1.57 -3.26
CA THR A 23 -21.98 2.34 -2.02
C THR A 23 -20.85 1.69 -1.25
N TYR A 24 -19.91 2.48 -0.74
CA TYR A 24 -18.76 1.98 0.02
C TYR A 24 -18.56 2.76 1.32
N GLY A 25 -17.84 2.13 2.24
CA GLY A 25 -17.22 2.77 3.38
C GLY A 25 -15.86 2.11 3.63
N ALA A 26 -14.86 2.91 3.96
CA ALA A 26 -13.51 2.45 4.29
C ALA A 26 -13.03 3.17 5.54
N THR A 27 -12.17 2.51 6.32
CA THR A 27 -11.49 3.14 7.44
C THR A 27 -10.13 2.50 7.67
N CYS A 28 -9.14 3.31 8.03
CA CYS A 28 -7.85 2.84 8.52
C CYS A 28 -7.56 3.39 9.93
N MET A 29 -6.67 2.69 10.65
CA MET A 29 -6.25 3.02 12.00
C MET A 29 -4.84 2.47 12.22
N GLN A 30 -3.91 3.30 12.70
CA GLN A 30 -2.51 2.91 12.90
C GLN A 30 -2.33 1.85 14.00
N GLY A 31 -3.10 1.94 15.08
CA GLY A 31 -2.99 0.99 16.18
C GLY A 31 -1.67 1.10 16.92
N TRP A 32 -1.01 -0.03 17.17
CA TRP A 32 0.17 -0.12 18.04
C TRP A 32 1.49 0.16 17.32
N ARG A 33 1.51 0.19 15.99
CA ARG A 33 2.74 0.42 15.22
C ARG A 33 3.19 1.88 15.36
N VAL A 34 4.49 2.12 15.24
CA VAL A 34 5.07 3.47 15.32
C VAL A 34 4.63 4.35 14.16
N LYS A 35 4.49 3.77 12.96
CA LYS A 35 4.03 4.43 11.74
C LYS A 35 2.84 3.69 11.15
N GLN A 36 1.98 4.41 10.44
CA GLN A 36 0.96 3.83 9.57
C GLN A 36 1.55 3.65 8.17
N GLU A 37 1.72 2.40 7.76
CA GLU A 37 2.29 2.04 6.46
C GLU A 37 1.21 1.66 5.44
N ASP A 38 -0.05 1.52 5.87
CA ASP A 38 -1.17 1.22 4.98
C ASP A 38 -1.55 2.41 4.08
N ALA A 39 -2.00 2.10 2.88
CA ALA A 39 -2.72 3.01 1.99
C ALA A 39 -3.93 2.31 1.36
N HIS A 40 -4.87 3.07 0.80
CA HIS A 40 -6.03 2.49 0.11
C HIS A 40 -6.57 3.40 -0.99
N ASN A 41 -7.38 2.83 -1.89
CA ASN A 41 -8.18 3.55 -2.86
C ASN A 41 -9.63 3.10 -2.80
N CYS A 42 -10.55 4.07 -2.87
CA CYS A 42 -11.97 3.85 -3.11
C CYS A 42 -12.44 4.71 -4.30
N ILE A 43 -12.18 4.24 -5.53
CA ILE A 43 -12.40 4.99 -6.76
C ILE A 43 -13.65 4.48 -7.45
N LEU A 44 -14.75 5.22 -7.32
CA LEU A 44 -16.03 4.83 -7.93
C LEU A 44 -16.05 4.99 -9.46
N GLY A 45 -15.32 5.96 -10.01
CA GLY A 45 -15.22 6.21 -11.45
C GLY A 45 -13.81 5.95 -11.96
N LEU A 46 -13.41 4.68 -12.04
CA LEU A 46 -12.17 4.32 -12.74
C LEU A 46 -12.34 4.59 -14.24
N ASN A 47 -13.51 4.25 -14.76
CA ASN A 47 -14.10 4.80 -15.99
C ASN A 47 -15.63 4.92 -15.81
N ASP A 48 -16.39 5.05 -16.91
CA ASP A 48 -17.86 5.17 -16.86
C ASP A 48 -18.58 3.93 -16.30
N GLU A 49 -17.97 2.75 -16.35
CA GLU A 49 -18.58 1.46 -15.98
C GLU A 49 -17.86 0.74 -14.82
N TRP A 50 -16.60 1.11 -14.53
CA TRP A 50 -15.72 0.40 -13.61
C TRP A 50 -15.40 1.26 -12.38
N SER A 51 -15.37 0.59 -11.24
CA SER A 51 -14.89 1.11 -9.97
C SER A 51 -13.69 0.29 -9.50
N MET A 52 -12.77 0.90 -8.77
CA MET A 52 -11.59 0.25 -8.19
C MET A 52 -11.57 0.45 -6.68
N PHE A 53 -11.33 -0.64 -5.96
CA PHE A 53 -11.06 -0.64 -4.53
C PHE A 53 -9.77 -1.41 -4.28
N ALA A 54 -8.87 -0.86 -3.48
CA ALA A 54 -7.59 -1.49 -3.19
C ALA A 54 -7.11 -1.12 -1.79
N VAL A 55 -6.40 -2.04 -1.15
CA VAL A 55 -5.69 -1.84 0.12
C VAL A 55 -4.25 -2.27 -0.11
N TYR A 56 -3.31 -1.46 0.35
CA TYR A 56 -1.88 -1.68 0.22
C TYR A 56 -1.29 -1.67 1.62
N ASP A 57 -0.81 -2.82 2.06
CA ASP A 57 -0.12 -3.01 3.34
C ASP A 57 1.37 -2.76 3.12
N GLY A 58 1.87 -1.63 3.62
CA GLY A 58 3.28 -1.25 3.51
C GLY A 58 4.13 -1.96 4.56
N HIS A 59 5.42 -2.17 4.27
CA HIS A 59 6.32 -2.81 5.22
C HIS A 59 7.73 -2.22 5.17
N GLY A 60 8.17 -1.66 6.30
CA GLY A 60 9.50 -1.07 6.43
C GLY A 60 9.67 0.24 5.68
N GLY A 61 8.57 0.99 5.58
CA GLY A 61 8.38 2.20 4.77
C GLY A 61 6.94 2.30 4.24
N ASP A 62 6.37 3.51 4.26
CA ASP A 62 5.03 3.82 3.73
C ASP A 62 5.07 4.40 2.31
N GLU A 63 6.27 4.63 1.75
CA GLU A 63 6.44 5.31 0.48
C GLU A 63 5.92 4.50 -0.71
N VAL A 64 6.11 3.17 -0.72
CA VAL A 64 5.67 2.31 -1.84
C VAL A 64 4.15 2.12 -1.80
N SER A 65 3.56 1.88 -0.63
CA SER A 65 2.10 1.74 -0.48
C SER A 65 1.39 3.04 -0.88
N LYS A 66 1.89 4.20 -0.41
CA LYS A 66 1.38 5.53 -0.80
C LYS A 66 1.58 5.81 -2.28
N TYR A 67 2.77 5.54 -2.84
CA TYR A 67 3.03 5.75 -4.27
C TYR A 67 2.11 4.89 -5.13
N THR A 68 1.91 3.63 -4.75
CA THR A 68 0.99 2.71 -5.42
C THR A 68 -0.43 3.25 -5.40
N ALA A 69 -0.92 3.69 -4.24
CA ALA A 69 -2.25 4.29 -4.11
C ALA A 69 -2.43 5.56 -4.97
N MET A 70 -1.35 6.33 -5.19
CA MET A 70 -1.39 7.55 -6.02
C MET A 70 -1.33 7.25 -7.52
N LYS A 71 -0.60 6.23 -7.96
CA LYS A 71 -0.23 6.05 -9.37
C LYS A 71 -0.89 4.85 -10.05
N LEU A 72 -1.13 3.76 -9.33
CA LEU A 72 -1.69 2.53 -9.89
C LEU A 72 -3.07 2.76 -10.56
N PRO A 73 -3.99 3.56 -10.00
CA PRO A 73 -5.28 3.79 -10.65
C PRO A 73 -5.17 4.41 -12.04
N ASP A 74 -4.34 5.44 -12.20
CA ASP A 74 -4.16 6.09 -13.50
C ASP A 74 -3.37 5.19 -14.46
N PHE A 75 -2.42 4.41 -13.93
CA PHE A 75 -1.68 3.40 -14.69
C PHE A 75 -2.58 2.31 -15.29
N LEU A 76 -3.59 1.88 -14.55
CA LEU A 76 -4.63 0.96 -15.00
C LEU A 76 -5.50 1.62 -16.09
N LYS A 77 -5.86 2.90 -15.92
CA LYS A 77 -6.67 3.64 -16.90
C LYS A 77 -5.95 3.81 -18.22
N GLU A 78 -4.67 4.18 -18.20
CA GLU A 78 -3.84 4.39 -19.39
C GLU A 78 -3.72 3.13 -20.26
N ARG A 79 -3.80 1.94 -19.65
CA ARG A 79 -3.74 0.65 -20.36
C ARG A 79 -5.10 0.14 -20.82
N GLU A 80 -6.18 0.83 -20.44
CA GLU A 80 -7.55 0.42 -20.69
C GLU A 80 -7.74 -1.09 -20.40
N PHE A 81 -7.26 -1.57 -19.24
CA PHE A 81 -7.17 -3.01 -18.99
C PHE A 81 -8.52 -3.74 -19.17
N TRP A 82 -9.61 -3.03 -18.88
CA TRP A 82 -11.00 -3.47 -19.08
C TRP A 82 -11.37 -3.77 -20.54
N ALA A 83 -10.63 -3.24 -21.52
CA ALA A 83 -10.86 -3.46 -22.94
C ALA A 83 -10.22 -4.77 -23.45
N LYS A 84 -9.51 -5.52 -22.60
CA LYS A 84 -8.87 -6.79 -22.95
C LYS A 84 -9.80 -7.97 -22.68
N ASP A 85 -9.77 -8.96 -23.57
CA ASP A 85 -10.56 -10.19 -23.42
C ASP A 85 -10.09 -11.05 -22.22
N ASP A 86 -8.78 -11.04 -21.95
CA ASP A 86 -8.17 -11.75 -20.82
C ASP A 86 -7.73 -10.76 -19.73
N LEU A 87 -8.66 -10.42 -18.84
CA LEU A 87 -8.42 -9.51 -17.73
C LEU A 87 -7.39 -10.05 -16.74
N VAL A 88 -7.33 -11.37 -16.52
CA VAL A 88 -6.46 -11.96 -15.49
C VAL A 88 -5.00 -11.81 -15.90
N THR A 89 -4.66 -12.25 -17.11
CA THR A 89 -3.29 -12.14 -17.63
C THR A 89 -2.90 -10.67 -17.76
N THR A 90 -3.81 -9.83 -18.25
CA THR A 90 -3.57 -8.38 -18.38
C THR A 90 -3.24 -7.75 -17.02
N LEU A 91 -4.00 -8.05 -15.97
CA LEU A 91 -3.73 -7.50 -14.64
C LEU A 91 -2.39 -8.01 -14.08
N GLN A 92 -2.05 -9.29 -14.27
CA GLN A 92 -0.74 -9.82 -13.86
C GLN A 92 0.42 -9.07 -14.55
N GLU A 93 0.32 -8.87 -15.86
CA GLU A 93 1.32 -8.11 -16.62
C GLU A 93 1.41 -6.66 -16.13
N ILE A 94 0.27 -6.01 -15.83
CA ILE A 94 0.24 -4.65 -15.30
C ILE A 94 0.96 -4.53 -13.97
N PHE A 95 0.80 -5.49 -13.06
CA PHE A 95 1.49 -5.46 -11.78
C PHE A 95 3.00 -5.61 -11.95
N VAL A 96 3.45 -6.47 -12.87
CA VAL A 96 4.88 -6.61 -13.20
C VAL A 96 5.42 -5.34 -13.84
N ASP A 97 4.71 -4.76 -14.80
CA ASP A 97 5.08 -3.48 -15.45
C ASP A 97 5.16 -2.34 -14.43
N PHE A 98 4.22 -2.30 -13.47
CA PHE A 98 4.20 -1.29 -12.43
C PHE A 98 5.39 -1.44 -11.48
N ASP A 99 5.76 -2.67 -11.13
CA ASP A 99 6.96 -2.95 -10.32
C ASP A 99 8.26 -2.52 -11.03
N ASP A 100 8.36 -2.76 -12.35
CA ASP A 100 9.50 -2.28 -13.14
C ASP A 100 9.61 -0.74 -13.12
N ILE A 101 8.48 -0.03 -13.06
CA ILE A 101 8.45 1.43 -12.92
C ILE A 101 8.89 1.87 -11.52
N LEU A 102 8.46 1.19 -10.46
CA LEU A 102 8.93 1.45 -9.09
C LEU A 102 10.45 1.37 -9.00
N ARG A 103 11.06 0.45 -9.76
CA ARG A 103 12.50 0.22 -9.81
C ARG A 103 13.27 1.20 -10.71
N SER A 104 12.58 2.06 -11.45
CA SER A 104 13.22 3.07 -12.28
C SER A 104 13.95 4.13 -11.44
N GLU A 105 15.04 4.71 -11.97
CA GLU A 105 15.84 5.69 -11.22
C GLU A 105 15.04 6.94 -10.80
N GLU A 106 14.08 7.35 -11.62
CA GLU A 106 13.23 8.51 -11.35
C GLU A 106 12.31 8.25 -10.17
N VAL A 107 11.58 7.13 -10.20
CA VAL A 107 10.66 6.76 -9.12
C VAL A 107 11.42 6.43 -7.84
N MET A 108 12.56 5.73 -7.93
CA MET A 108 13.41 5.49 -6.76
C MET A 108 13.91 6.78 -6.09
N LYS A 109 14.11 7.87 -6.83
CA LYS A 109 14.43 9.18 -6.24
C LYS A 109 13.21 9.82 -5.58
N GLU A 110 12.04 9.68 -6.19
CA GLU A 110 10.77 10.16 -5.61
C GLU A 110 10.43 9.42 -4.31
N LEU A 111 10.51 8.09 -4.30
CA LEU A 111 10.30 7.25 -3.12
C LEU A 111 11.25 7.64 -1.98
N LYS A 112 12.54 7.85 -2.28
CA LYS A 112 13.52 8.36 -1.29
C LYS A 112 13.20 9.74 -0.76
N ARG A 113 12.54 10.60 -1.56
CA ARG A 113 12.07 11.91 -1.09
C ARG A 113 10.86 11.75 -0.17
N MET A 114 9.90 10.91 -0.55
CA MET A 114 8.71 10.60 0.24
C MET A 114 9.08 10.01 1.62
N ALA A 115 10.04 9.08 1.65
CA ALA A 115 10.52 8.48 2.90
C ALA A 115 11.12 9.51 3.86
N LYS A 116 11.87 10.50 3.34
CA LYS A 116 12.42 11.59 4.19
C LYS A 116 11.34 12.52 4.73
N GLU A 117 10.32 12.80 3.92
CA GLU A 117 9.19 13.63 4.34
C GLU A 117 8.33 12.94 5.41
N SER A 118 8.29 11.60 5.42
CA SER A 118 7.62 10.83 6.49
C SER A 118 8.47 10.68 7.76
N GLU A 119 9.79 10.90 7.69
CA GLU A 119 10.70 10.97 8.85
C GLU A 119 10.66 12.32 9.58
N ASP A 120 10.43 13.44 8.90
CA ASP A 120 10.40 14.80 9.51
C ASP A 120 9.12 15.11 10.33
N ALA A 121 8.27 14.10 10.60
CA ALA A 121 7.19 14.20 11.58
C ALA A 121 7.80 14.15 13.01
N PRO A 122 7.31 14.95 13.98
CA PRO A 122 8.08 15.30 15.17
C PRO A 122 8.56 14.08 15.97
N ASP A 123 9.89 13.95 16.02
CA ASP A 123 10.65 12.98 16.82
C ASP A 123 10.10 12.82 18.23
N ARG A 124 9.93 11.56 18.65
CA ARG A 124 10.10 11.16 20.04
C ARG A 124 11.22 10.12 20.08
N ASP A 125 12.42 10.62 20.38
CA ASP A 125 13.62 9.89 20.82
C ASP A 125 13.88 8.55 20.10
N ASP A 126 14.53 8.62 18.92
CA ASP A 126 15.04 7.45 18.20
C ASP A 126 16.48 7.09 18.65
N ASP A 127 16.56 6.15 19.60
CA ASP A 127 17.78 5.37 19.93
C ASP A 127 17.41 3.87 19.79
N GLY A 128 16.98 3.43 18.60
CA GLY A 128 16.53 2.07 18.30
C GLY A 128 17.53 1.23 17.48
N ASP A 129 17.71 -0.04 17.86
CA ASP A 129 18.52 -1.05 17.16
C ASP A 129 17.79 -1.61 15.92
N ASN A 130 18.36 -1.47 14.72
CA ASN A 130 17.76 -1.87 13.42
C ASN A 130 17.64 -3.39 13.18
N SER A 131 17.92 -4.22 14.19
CA SER A 131 17.92 -5.69 14.05
C SER A 131 16.51 -6.28 13.96
N GLU A 132 15.50 -5.60 14.53
CA GLU A 132 14.10 -6.03 14.49
C GLU A 132 13.47 -5.81 13.11
N ASP A 133 13.76 -4.68 12.45
CA ASP A 133 13.30 -4.37 11.08
C ASP A 133 13.79 -5.39 10.03
N GLU A 134 14.98 -5.96 10.25
CA GLU A 134 15.54 -6.99 9.37
C GLU A 134 14.80 -8.34 9.54
N CYS A 135 14.39 -8.68 10.76
CA CYS A 135 13.60 -9.88 11.05
C CYS A 135 12.21 -9.81 10.41
N ASP A 136 11.56 -8.66 10.54
CA ASP A 136 10.24 -8.38 9.98
C ASP A 136 10.26 -8.42 8.44
N ARG A 137 11.33 -7.90 7.81
CA ARG A 137 11.53 -8.02 6.35
C ARG A 137 11.71 -9.47 5.89
N ILE A 138 12.46 -10.28 6.64
CA ILE A 138 12.67 -11.69 6.32
C ILE A 138 11.35 -12.47 6.37
N GLN A 139 10.53 -12.21 7.39
CA GLN A 139 9.24 -12.88 7.56
C GLN A 139 8.27 -12.53 6.42
N THR A 140 8.27 -11.28 5.96
CA THR A 140 7.40 -10.83 4.86
C THR A 140 7.80 -11.47 3.52
N ILE A 141 9.10 -11.60 3.25
CA ILE A 141 9.58 -12.30 2.04
C ILE A 141 9.10 -13.76 2.06
N GLU A 142 9.19 -14.41 3.22
CA GLU A 142 8.71 -15.78 3.41
C GLU A 142 7.19 -15.87 3.17
N GLU A 143 6.40 -14.99 3.78
CA GLU A 143 4.94 -14.95 3.63
C GLU A 143 4.49 -14.64 2.19
N SER A 144 5.20 -13.75 1.48
CA SER A 144 4.91 -13.42 0.08
C SER A 144 5.06 -14.61 -0.88
N SER A 145 5.83 -15.62 -0.48
CA SER A 145 6.08 -16.83 -1.26
C SER A 145 5.11 -17.97 -0.92
N MET A 146 4.23 -17.78 0.06
CA MET A 146 3.29 -18.79 0.52
C MET A 146 1.92 -18.67 -0.17
N PRO A 147 1.24 -19.79 -0.47
CA PRO A 147 -0.16 -19.76 -0.89
C PRO A 147 -1.08 -19.16 0.18
N LEU A 148 -2.09 -18.39 -0.26
CA LEU A 148 -3.04 -17.70 0.62
C LEU A 148 -3.72 -18.64 1.64
N GLU A 149 -3.97 -19.89 1.25
CA GLU A 149 -4.58 -20.93 2.09
C GLU A 149 -3.71 -21.30 3.30
N GLU A 150 -2.39 -21.27 3.15
CA GLU A 150 -1.44 -21.57 4.23
C GLU A 150 -1.30 -20.38 5.20
N ILE A 151 -1.31 -19.15 4.67
CA ILE A 151 -1.28 -17.92 5.46
C ILE A 151 -2.48 -17.87 6.42
N LEU A 152 -3.67 -18.25 5.94
CA LEU A 152 -4.92 -18.21 6.72
C LEU A 152 -5.03 -19.29 7.82
N THR A 153 -4.08 -20.22 7.90
CA THR A 153 -4.11 -21.33 8.90
C THR A 153 -3.18 -21.13 10.09
N ARG A 154 -2.37 -20.06 10.08
CA ARG A 154 -1.56 -19.63 11.22
C ARG A 154 -2.37 -18.82 12.22
#